data_AF-A0A371QE24-F1
#
_entry.id   AF-A0A371QE24-F1
#
_cell.length_a   1.000
_cell.length_b   1.000
_cell.length_c   1.000
_cell.angle_alpha   90.00
_cell.angle_beta   90.00
_cell.angle_gamma   90.00
#
_symmetry.space_group_name_H-M   'P 1'
#
loop_
_entity.id
_entity.type
_entity.pdbx_description
1 polymer ?
#
loop_
_entity_poly.entity_id
_entity_poly.type
_entity_poly.pdbx_seq_one_letter_code
_entity_poly.pdbx_strand_id
1 'polypeptide(L)'
;PATYLDKANFPGPFTAGVNQVIPYEFFAGDGMLTRLILKASDKAPWSDNGSAKNPALPPVEKLGKGLYFYEVDLAGTQGKSDKELLDLLKQNGTQSYKATIKVYGAKDGKADLSNLVATKELDVNLNGLTTPAEVQKGVADNTKDTVDVPATYLDKANFPGPFTAGVNQVIPYEFFAGDGMLTRLILKASDKAPWSDNGSAKNPALPPVEKLGKGLYFYEVDLAGTQGKSDKELLDLLKQNGTQSYKATIKVYGAKDGKADLSNLVASKELTVNLNGYKSLNDMKSKMPAVSQDKMMSNKEQDKTMNASQPMVTSSKMPDEGKMASTNKVSSPMMADQMKDQKGMLPYTGEAQTSMATLGFFGLALAGLLGGLGLKAKKEEND
;
A
#
# COMPACT_ATOMS: atom_id res chain seq x y z
N PRO A 1 8.01 -4.77 -11.58
CA PRO A 1 6.69 -5.35 -11.93
C PRO A 1 6.78 -6.87 -12.03
N ALA A 2 5.74 -7.63 -11.66
CA ALA A 2 5.78 -9.10 -11.74
C ALA A 2 5.94 -9.61 -13.19
N THR A 3 5.33 -8.90 -14.14
CA THR A 3 5.46 -9.15 -15.59
C THR A 3 6.90 -9.16 -16.10
N TYR A 4 7.83 -8.47 -15.44
CA TYR A 4 9.23 -8.45 -15.84
C TYR A 4 9.94 -9.78 -15.53
N LEU A 5 9.69 -10.37 -14.36
CA LEU A 5 10.22 -11.68 -14.00
C LEU A 5 9.50 -12.80 -14.80
N ASP A 6 8.19 -12.68 -14.97
CA ASP A 6 7.38 -13.63 -15.73
C ASP A 6 7.86 -13.76 -17.19
N LYS A 7 8.01 -12.64 -17.89
CA LYS A 7 8.40 -12.62 -19.30
C LYS A 7 9.91 -12.76 -19.55
N ALA A 8 10.75 -12.56 -18.52
CA ALA A 8 12.18 -12.81 -18.63
C ALA A 8 12.44 -14.22 -19.16
N ASN A 9 13.27 -14.35 -20.18
CA ASN A 9 13.57 -15.60 -20.84
C ASN A 9 15.07 -15.94 -20.76
N PHE A 10 15.40 -17.19 -21.07
CA PHE A 10 16.77 -17.63 -21.29
C PHE A 10 16.90 -18.22 -22.71
N PRO A 11 17.91 -17.83 -23.51
CA PRO A 11 18.91 -16.79 -23.23
C PRO A 11 18.28 -15.39 -23.17
N GLY A 12 18.75 -14.57 -22.21
CA GLY A 12 18.23 -13.23 -21.94
C GLY A 12 18.99 -12.55 -20.79
N PRO A 13 18.90 -11.22 -20.62
CA PRO A 13 19.80 -10.46 -19.76
C PRO A 13 19.35 -10.35 -18.29
N PHE A 14 18.18 -10.88 -17.92
CA PHE A 14 17.55 -10.59 -16.62
C PHE A 14 18.45 -10.87 -15.40
N THR A 15 19.18 -11.99 -15.43
CA THR A 15 20.08 -12.43 -14.35
C THR A 15 21.55 -12.03 -14.56
N ALA A 16 21.87 -11.28 -15.62
CA ALA A 16 23.25 -10.88 -15.90
C ALA A 16 23.80 -9.93 -14.82
N GLY A 17 25.01 -10.24 -14.35
CA GLY A 17 25.66 -9.54 -13.23
C GLY A 17 25.13 -9.93 -11.84
N VAL A 18 24.23 -10.91 -11.73
CA VAL A 18 23.75 -11.45 -10.45
C VAL A 18 24.47 -12.77 -10.17
N ASN A 19 25.15 -12.87 -9.02
CA ASN A 19 26.10 -13.93 -8.68
C ASN A 19 27.17 -14.18 -9.77
N GLN A 20 27.48 -13.15 -10.57
CA GLN A 20 28.38 -13.20 -11.71
C GLN A 20 29.16 -11.89 -11.79
N VAL A 21 30.48 -11.96 -11.86
CA VAL A 21 31.35 -10.79 -12.01
C VAL A 21 31.46 -10.43 -13.49
N ILE A 22 30.87 -9.29 -13.90
CA ILE A 22 30.88 -8.81 -15.29
C ILE A 22 31.36 -7.35 -15.40
N PRO A 23 31.82 -6.88 -16.57
CA PRO A 23 32.26 -5.50 -16.75
C PRO A 23 31.20 -4.45 -16.39
N TYR A 24 31.61 -3.39 -15.70
CA TYR A 24 30.70 -2.34 -15.18
C TYR A 24 29.99 -1.55 -16.28
N GLU A 25 30.54 -1.51 -17.50
CA GLU A 25 29.91 -0.91 -18.67
C GLU A 25 28.58 -1.59 -19.09
N PHE A 26 28.29 -2.80 -18.58
CA PHE A 26 26.99 -3.46 -18.74
C PHE A 26 26.03 -3.23 -17.58
N PHE A 27 26.39 -2.46 -16.55
CA PHE A 27 25.49 -2.20 -15.41
C PHE A 27 24.21 -1.51 -15.88
N ALA A 28 23.05 -2.00 -15.43
CA ALA A 28 21.73 -1.47 -15.78
C ALA A 28 21.42 -1.42 -17.29
N GLY A 29 21.96 -2.38 -18.05
CA GLY A 29 21.54 -2.67 -19.42
C GLY A 29 20.05 -3.03 -19.53
N ASP A 30 19.54 -3.02 -20.77
CA ASP A 30 18.12 -3.27 -21.04
C ASP A 30 17.69 -4.69 -20.62
N GLY A 31 16.54 -4.79 -19.95
CA GLY A 31 16.00 -6.05 -19.44
C GLY A 31 16.75 -6.68 -18.25
N MET A 32 17.81 -6.06 -17.71
CA MET A 32 18.57 -6.58 -16.57
C MET A 32 17.92 -6.25 -15.23
N LEU A 33 17.98 -7.16 -14.25
CA LEU A 33 17.55 -6.88 -12.86
C LEU A 33 18.28 -5.66 -12.27
N THR A 34 19.57 -5.47 -12.59
CA THR A 34 20.39 -4.34 -12.15
C THR A 34 19.84 -2.98 -12.59
N ARG A 35 19.07 -2.92 -13.68
CA ARG A 35 18.39 -1.70 -14.15
C ARG A 35 17.34 -1.23 -13.15
N LEU A 36 16.57 -2.18 -12.60
CA LEU A 36 15.47 -1.93 -11.65
C LEU A 36 15.94 -1.47 -10.26
N ILE A 37 17.25 -1.52 -10.00
CA ILE A 37 17.86 -1.06 -8.74
C ILE A 37 18.14 0.46 -8.76
N LEU A 38 18.08 1.10 -9.93
CA LEU A 38 18.36 2.52 -10.10
C LEU A 38 17.07 3.35 -10.07
N LYS A 39 17.07 4.47 -9.32
CA LYS A 39 15.96 5.46 -9.32
C LYS A 39 15.59 5.99 -10.71
N ALA A 40 16.50 5.90 -11.68
CA ALA A 40 16.25 6.28 -13.07
C ALA A 40 15.32 5.28 -13.81
N SER A 41 15.11 4.05 -13.30
CA SER A 41 14.30 3.04 -13.98
C SER A 41 12.81 3.38 -14.05
N ASP A 42 12.28 4.13 -13.08
CA ASP A 42 10.84 4.39 -12.93
C ASP A 42 10.19 5.07 -14.15
N LYS A 43 11.01 5.73 -14.98
CA LYS A 43 10.60 6.39 -16.23
C LYS A 43 11.35 5.88 -17.45
N ALA A 44 12.25 4.90 -17.28
CA ALA A 44 13.04 4.36 -18.38
C ALA A 44 12.24 3.32 -19.16
N PRO A 45 12.42 3.22 -20.49
CA PRO A 45 11.87 2.10 -21.24
C PRO A 45 12.52 0.79 -20.77
N TRP A 46 11.73 -0.28 -20.89
CA TRP A 46 12.07 -1.64 -20.48
C TRP A 46 11.85 -2.62 -21.63
N SER A 47 12.74 -3.61 -21.77
CA SER A 47 12.54 -4.76 -22.63
C SER A 47 12.54 -6.05 -21.80
N ASP A 48 11.49 -6.85 -21.98
CA ASP A 48 11.31 -8.11 -21.25
C ASP A 48 12.43 -9.15 -21.49
N ASN A 49 13.22 -8.99 -22.57
CA ASN A 49 14.32 -9.87 -22.96
C ASN A 49 15.56 -9.11 -23.50
N GLY A 50 15.64 -7.79 -23.29
CA GLY A 50 16.71 -6.93 -23.85
C GLY A 50 16.70 -6.71 -25.36
N SER A 51 15.74 -7.29 -26.10
CA SER A 51 15.69 -7.18 -27.58
C SER A 51 15.37 -5.77 -28.09
N ALA A 52 14.75 -4.90 -27.27
CA ALA A 52 14.49 -3.51 -27.65
C ALA A 52 15.76 -2.64 -27.67
N LYS A 53 16.86 -3.12 -27.04
CA LYS A 53 18.16 -2.45 -26.99
C LYS A 53 18.08 -1.00 -26.49
N ASN A 54 17.25 -0.77 -25.48
CA ASN A 54 17.19 0.53 -24.81
C ASN A 54 18.59 0.89 -24.27
N PRO A 55 18.98 2.19 -24.26
CA PRO A 55 20.23 2.60 -23.63
C PRO A 55 20.32 2.10 -22.18
N ALA A 56 21.51 1.66 -21.79
CA ALA A 56 21.83 1.37 -20.39
C ALA A 56 21.63 2.64 -19.53
N LEU A 57 21.39 2.46 -18.23
CA LEU A 57 21.28 3.57 -17.28
C LEU A 57 22.60 3.65 -16.48
N PRO A 58 23.67 4.31 -16.99
CA PRO A 58 24.94 4.34 -16.29
C PRO A 58 24.80 5.06 -14.94
N PRO A 59 25.15 4.42 -13.81
CA PRO A 59 25.18 5.10 -12.50
C PRO A 59 26.37 6.07 -12.35
N VAL A 60 27.34 6.02 -13.27
CA VAL A 60 28.53 6.89 -13.33
C VAL A 60 28.78 7.29 -14.78
N GLU A 61 28.94 8.58 -15.04
CA GLU A 61 29.30 9.08 -16.37
C GLU A 61 30.80 8.89 -16.69
N LYS A 62 31.14 8.73 -17.98
CA LYS A 62 32.52 8.74 -18.49
C LYS A 62 33.46 7.70 -17.87
N LEU A 63 32.93 6.56 -17.43
CA LEU A 63 33.74 5.44 -16.98
C LEU A 63 34.58 4.87 -18.14
N GLY A 64 35.88 4.65 -17.92
CA GLY A 64 36.72 3.95 -18.89
C GLY A 64 36.35 2.46 -18.98
N LYS A 65 36.33 1.93 -20.22
CA LYS A 65 36.01 0.52 -20.47
C LYS A 65 37.00 -0.43 -19.81
N GLY A 66 36.50 -1.55 -19.29
CA GLY A 66 37.31 -2.59 -18.65
C GLY A 66 38.06 -2.16 -17.37
N LEU A 67 37.85 -0.95 -16.83
CA LEU A 67 38.50 -0.48 -15.60
C LEU A 67 37.84 -1.00 -14.31
N TYR A 68 36.55 -1.36 -14.39
CA TYR A 68 35.76 -1.81 -13.25
C TYR A 68 34.85 -2.96 -13.64
N PHE A 69 34.59 -3.83 -12.66
CA PHE A 69 33.70 -4.98 -12.76
C PHE A 69 32.70 -4.92 -11.60
N TYR A 70 31.59 -5.64 -11.70
CA TYR A 70 30.65 -5.77 -10.59
C TYR A 70 30.01 -7.15 -10.53
N GLU A 71 29.53 -7.48 -9.34
CA GLU A 71 28.52 -8.52 -9.10
C GLU A 71 27.42 -7.96 -8.20
N VAL A 72 26.25 -8.60 -8.26
CA VAL A 72 25.15 -8.43 -7.32
C VAL A 72 24.96 -9.77 -6.63
N ASP A 73 25.41 -9.89 -5.39
CA ASP A 73 25.14 -11.08 -4.57
C ASP A 73 23.70 -11.05 -4.13
N LEU A 74 22.89 -11.99 -4.60
CA LEU A 74 21.50 -12.10 -4.19
C LEU A 74 21.40 -13.21 -3.12
N ALA A 75 21.07 -12.83 -1.89
CA ALA A 75 21.10 -13.70 -0.72
C ALA A 75 20.19 -14.93 -0.91
N GLY A 76 20.69 -16.11 -0.56
CA GLY A 76 19.96 -17.38 -0.73
C GLY A 76 19.96 -17.96 -2.14
N THR A 77 20.59 -17.30 -3.13
CA THR A 77 20.70 -17.81 -4.52
C THR A 77 22.13 -18.18 -4.94
N GLN A 78 23.06 -18.15 -3.99
CA GLN A 78 24.50 -18.31 -4.20
C GLN A 78 24.84 -19.63 -4.93
N GLY A 79 25.81 -19.54 -5.85
CA GLY A 79 26.20 -20.65 -6.72
C GLY A 79 25.28 -20.91 -7.92
N LYS A 80 24.22 -20.11 -8.11
CA LYS A 80 23.34 -20.17 -9.29
C LYS A 80 23.47 -18.92 -10.16
N SER A 81 23.58 -19.12 -11.46
CA SER A 81 23.63 -18.06 -12.48
C SER A 81 22.60 -18.31 -13.59
N ASP A 82 22.48 -17.34 -14.51
CA ASP A 82 21.86 -17.51 -15.82
C ASP A 82 20.46 -18.14 -15.77
N LYS A 83 20.26 -19.29 -16.45
CA LYS A 83 19.00 -20.02 -16.50
C LYS A 83 18.61 -20.59 -15.14
N GLU A 84 19.55 -21.17 -14.40
CA GLU A 84 19.24 -21.80 -13.11
C GLU A 84 18.79 -20.78 -12.07
N LEU A 85 19.43 -19.60 -12.07
CA LEU A 85 18.98 -18.48 -11.27
C LEU A 85 17.60 -17.98 -11.73
N LEU A 86 17.38 -17.80 -13.03
CA LEU A 86 16.09 -17.34 -13.55
C LEU A 86 14.94 -18.31 -13.20
N ASP A 87 15.15 -19.60 -13.38
CA ASP A 87 14.18 -20.65 -13.02
C ASP A 87 13.86 -20.62 -11.52
N LEU A 88 14.88 -20.50 -10.65
CA LEU A 88 14.68 -20.37 -9.20
C LEU A 88 13.87 -19.11 -8.83
N LEU A 89 14.21 -17.96 -9.41
CA LEU A 89 13.49 -16.71 -9.13
C LEU A 89 12.02 -16.82 -9.55
N LYS A 90 11.72 -17.42 -10.71
CA LYS A 90 10.35 -17.70 -11.17
C LYS A 90 9.62 -18.68 -10.25
N GLN A 91 10.29 -19.76 -9.82
CA GLN A 91 9.71 -20.77 -8.92
C GLN A 91 9.34 -20.20 -7.55
N ASN A 92 10.20 -19.35 -6.98
CA ASN A 92 9.94 -18.67 -5.72
C ASN A 92 8.78 -17.68 -5.87
N GLY A 93 8.77 -16.91 -6.97
CA GLY A 93 7.72 -15.96 -7.33
C GLY A 93 7.81 -14.67 -6.52
N THR A 94 6.78 -14.36 -5.73
CA THR A 94 6.77 -13.16 -4.88
C THR A 94 7.69 -13.38 -3.67
N GLN A 95 8.88 -12.78 -3.70
CA GLN A 95 9.84 -12.88 -2.62
C GLN A 95 10.79 -11.67 -2.58
N SER A 96 11.08 -11.20 -1.37
CA SER A 96 12.12 -10.21 -1.08
C SER A 96 13.47 -10.90 -0.85
N TYR A 97 14.52 -10.35 -1.44
CA TYR A 97 15.90 -10.81 -1.30
C TYR A 97 16.76 -9.66 -0.81
N LYS A 98 17.71 -9.93 0.09
CA LYS A 98 18.82 -8.99 0.33
C LYS A 98 19.80 -9.09 -0.82
N ALA A 99 20.22 -7.95 -1.36
CA ALA A 99 21.19 -7.88 -2.43
C ALA A 99 22.37 -7.01 -2.02
N THR A 100 23.59 -7.49 -2.26
CA THR A 100 24.83 -6.73 -2.06
C THR A 100 25.48 -6.49 -3.42
N ILE A 101 25.43 -5.25 -3.90
CA ILE A 101 26.20 -4.84 -5.08
C ILE A 101 27.65 -4.66 -4.62
N LYS A 102 28.59 -5.29 -5.32
CA LYS A 102 30.02 -5.07 -5.14
C LYS A 102 30.64 -4.59 -6.44
N VAL A 103 31.57 -3.64 -6.35
CA VAL A 103 32.30 -3.07 -7.48
C VAL A 103 33.78 -3.30 -7.25
N TYR A 104 34.45 -3.90 -8.23
CA TYR A 104 35.86 -4.25 -8.18
C TYR A 104 36.66 -3.42 -9.18
N GLY A 105 37.89 -3.09 -8.82
CA GLY A 105 38.87 -2.58 -9.78
C GLY A 105 39.31 -3.65 -10.77
N ALA A 106 39.98 -3.24 -11.84
CA ALA A 106 40.57 -4.17 -12.81
C ALA A 106 42.07 -4.42 -12.55
N LYS A 107 42.50 -5.65 -12.82
CA LYS A 107 43.90 -6.07 -12.91
C LYS A 107 44.06 -7.00 -14.12
N ASP A 108 45.05 -6.73 -14.96
CA ASP A 108 45.35 -7.50 -16.17
C ASP A 108 44.12 -7.73 -17.09
N GLY A 109 43.23 -6.73 -17.16
CA GLY A 109 41.99 -6.76 -17.95
C GLY A 109 40.86 -7.62 -17.38
N LYS A 110 40.97 -8.07 -16.13
CA LYS A 110 39.98 -8.86 -15.39
C LYS A 110 39.62 -8.19 -14.06
N ALA A 111 38.55 -8.65 -13.41
CA ALA A 111 38.20 -8.20 -12.07
C ALA A 111 39.29 -8.57 -11.05
N ASP A 112 39.71 -7.62 -10.24
CA ASP A 112 40.54 -7.86 -9.06
C ASP A 112 39.64 -7.94 -7.82
N LEU A 113 39.30 -9.18 -7.43
CA LEU A 113 38.42 -9.44 -6.28
C LEU A 113 39.05 -9.03 -4.93
N SER A 114 40.35 -8.72 -4.89
CA SER A 114 41.00 -8.13 -3.71
C SER A 114 40.85 -6.61 -3.64
N ASN A 115 40.52 -5.96 -4.76
CA ASN A 115 40.35 -4.52 -4.89
C ASN A 115 38.85 -4.15 -4.94
N LEU A 116 38.17 -4.29 -3.80
CA LEU A 116 36.77 -3.85 -3.64
C LEU A 116 36.72 -2.32 -3.55
N VAL A 117 36.20 -1.68 -4.60
CA VAL A 117 36.12 -0.22 -4.77
C VAL A 117 34.85 0.34 -4.13
N ALA A 118 33.73 -0.39 -4.20
CA ALA A 118 32.48 0.01 -3.57
C ALA A 118 31.61 -1.19 -3.21
N THR A 119 30.77 -1.02 -2.18
CA THR A 119 29.72 -1.97 -1.81
C THR A 119 28.42 -1.23 -1.50
N LYS A 120 27.27 -1.87 -1.75
CA LYS A 120 25.95 -1.35 -1.38
C LYS A 120 24.94 -2.47 -1.15
N GLU A 121 24.34 -2.47 0.02
CA GLU A 121 23.17 -3.31 0.33
C GLU A 121 21.86 -2.64 -0.10
N LEU A 122 20.90 -3.47 -0.51
CA LEU A 122 19.49 -3.11 -0.69
C LEU A 122 18.58 -4.34 -0.56
N ASP A 123 17.28 -4.11 -0.46
CA ASP A 123 16.27 -5.16 -0.60
C ASP A 123 15.69 -5.16 -2.03
N VAL A 124 15.72 -6.30 -2.71
CA VAL A 124 15.15 -6.53 -4.04
C VAL A 124 13.83 -7.29 -3.88
N ASN A 125 12.72 -6.62 -4.18
CA ASN A 125 11.37 -7.17 -4.05
C ASN A 125 10.88 -7.72 -5.39
N LEU A 126 11.09 -9.03 -5.62
CA LEU A 126 10.50 -9.71 -6.77
C LEU A 126 9.03 -10.01 -6.49
N ASN A 127 8.21 -9.81 -7.52
CA ASN A 127 6.79 -10.17 -7.48
C ASN A 127 6.61 -11.31 -8.49
N GLY A 128 5.98 -12.40 -8.07
CA GLY A 128 5.59 -13.49 -8.95
C GLY A 128 4.30 -13.15 -9.69
N LEU A 129 4.05 -13.83 -10.80
CA LEU A 129 2.78 -13.74 -11.49
C LEU A 129 1.74 -14.62 -10.79
N THR A 130 0.85 -14.03 -9.99
CA THR A 130 -0.40 -14.72 -9.63
C THR A 130 -1.18 -14.95 -10.92
N THR A 131 -1.61 -16.18 -11.17
CA THR A 131 -2.37 -16.51 -12.38
C THR A 131 -3.86 -16.18 -12.21
N PRO A 132 -4.60 -15.95 -13.31
CA PRO A 132 -6.06 -15.77 -13.27
C PRO A 132 -6.79 -16.93 -12.59
N ALA A 133 -6.28 -18.17 -12.76
CA ALA A 133 -6.84 -19.37 -12.15
C ALA A 133 -6.65 -19.40 -10.62
N GLU A 134 -5.48 -18.98 -10.11
CA GLU A 134 -5.26 -18.84 -8.66
C GLU A 134 -6.15 -17.74 -8.05
N VAL A 135 -6.37 -16.65 -8.78
CA VAL A 135 -7.29 -15.57 -8.37
C VAL A 135 -8.74 -16.06 -8.33
N GLN A 136 -9.21 -16.75 -9.37
CA GLN A 136 -10.55 -17.39 -9.39
C GLN A 136 -10.73 -18.35 -8.23
N LYS A 137 -9.75 -19.24 -8.02
CA LYS A 137 -9.76 -20.18 -6.91
C LYS A 137 -9.76 -19.47 -5.56
N GLY A 138 -8.93 -18.44 -5.36
CA GLY A 138 -8.91 -17.66 -4.13
C GLY A 138 -10.23 -16.98 -3.81
N VAL A 139 -10.87 -16.36 -4.81
CA VAL A 139 -12.20 -15.77 -4.64
C VAL A 139 -13.24 -16.83 -4.27
N ALA A 140 -13.23 -18.01 -4.90
CA ALA A 140 -14.15 -19.09 -4.57
C ALA A 140 -13.90 -19.67 -3.16
N ASP A 141 -12.66 -20.09 -2.89
CA ASP A 141 -12.28 -20.91 -1.73
C ASP A 141 -12.09 -20.09 -0.45
N ASN A 142 -11.56 -18.86 -0.53
CA ASN A 142 -11.15 -18.08 0.66
C ASN A 142 -12.21 -17.10 1.16
N THR A 143 -13.27 -16.85 0.39
CA THR A 143 -14.35 -15.91 0.76
C THR A 143 -15.58 -16.64 1.30
N LYS A 144 -16.31 -16.00 2.21
CA LYS A 144 -17.60 -16.46 2.74
C LYS A 144 -18.73 -16.18 1.76
N ASP A 145 -19.81 -16.95 1.86
CA ASP A 145 -21.04 -16.74 1.07
C ASP A 145 -22.04 -15.83 1.80
N THR A 146 -21.89 -15.69 3.12
CA THR A 146 -22.62 -14.74 3.98
C THR A 146 -21.66 -14.11 4.99
N VAL A 147 -21.84 -12.82 5.25
CA VAL A 147 -21.06 -12.05 6.22
C VAL A 147 -22.02 -11.31 7.16
N ASP A 148 -21.96 -11.64 8.43
CA ASP A 148 -22.65 -10.90 9.49
C ASP A 148 -21.72 -9.83 10.08
N VAL A 149 -22.05 -8.56 9.85
CA VAL A 149 -21.27 -7.41 10.32
C VAL A 149 -21.82 -6.96 11.68
N PRO A 150 -21.03 -6.96 12.76
CA PRO A 150 -21.45 -6.46 14.06
C PRO A 150 -21.89 -4.99 14.03
N ALA A 151 -22.95 -4.66 14.77
CA ALA A 151 -23.47 -3.29 14.85
C ALA A 151 -22.45 -2.29 15.39
N THR A 152 -21.55 -2.74 16.28
CA THR A 152 -20.42 -1.95 16.80
C THR A 152 -19.43 -1.52 15.71
N TYR A 153 -19.26 -2.30 14.64
CA TYR A 153 -18.32 -1.97 13.57
C TYR A 153 -18.88 -0.87 12.67
N LEU A 154 -20.16 -0.97 12.27
CA LEU A 154 -20.83 0.08 11.51
C LEU A 154 -21.02 1.37 12.33
N ASP A 155 -21.33 1.25 13.61
CA ASP A 155 -21.48 2.39 14.53
C ASP A 155 -20.19 3.21 14.64
N LYS A 156 -19.07 2.54 14.92
CA LYS A 156 -17.77 3.19 15.12
C LYS A 156 -17.02 3.54 13.82
N ALA A 157 -17.36 2.93 12.70
CA ALA A 157 -16.79 3.27 11.40
C ALA A 157 -16.94 4.78 11.14
N ASN A 158 -15.85 5.44 10.77
CA ASN A 158 -15.79 6.88 10.57
C ASN A 158 -15.29 7.22 9.15
N PHE A 159 -15.49 8.47 8.75
CA PHE A 159 -14.88 9.04 7.56
C PHE A 159 -14.07 10.30 7.92
N PRO A 160 -12.81 10.44 7.47
CA PRO A 160 -12.04 9.47 6.69
C PRO A 160 -11.72 8.20 7.50
N GLY A 161 -11.82 7.03 6.86
CA GLY A 161 -11.63 5.72 7.48
C GLY A 161 -11.82 4.57 6.47
N PRO A 162 -11.39 3.34 6.81
CA PRO A 162 -11.25 2.24 5.84
C PRO A 162 -12.53 1.45 5.55
N PHE A 163 -13.61 1.61 6.31
CA PHE A 163 -14.75 0.68 6.32
C PHE A 163 -15.35 0.41 4.93
N THR A 164 -15.50 1.46 4.10
CA THR A 164 -16.08 1.40 2.75
C THR A 164 -15.04 1.22 1.63
N ALA A 165 -13.76 1.01 1.95
CA ALA A 165 -12.70 0.90 0.95
C ALA A 165 -12.86 -0.34 0.05
N GLY A 166 -12.79 -0.12 -1.27
CA GLY A 166 -13.02 -1.16 -2.27
C GLY A 166 -14.48 -1.59 -2.41
N VAL A 167 -15.43 -0.93 -1.73
CA VAL A 167 -16.87 -1.13 -1.94
C VAL A 167 -17.37 -0.07 -2.92
N ASN A 168 -17.99 -0.51 -4.02
CA ASN A 168 -18.33 0.33 -5.18
C ASN A 168 -17.14 1.14 -5.74
N GLN A 169 -15.92 0.64 -5.53
CA GLN A 169 -14.67 1.31 -5.92
C GLN A 169 -13.67 0.27 -6.39
N VAL A 170 -13.15 0.46 -7.60
CA VAL A 170 -12.10 -0.41 -8.14
C VAL A 170 -10.73 0.04 -7.62
N ILE A 171 -10.10 -0.77 -6.77
CA ILE A 171 -8.78 -0.51 -6.16
C ILE A 171 -7.84 -1.72 -6.33
N PRO A 172 -6.50 -1.58 -6.19
CA PRO A 172 -5.56 -2.69 -6.31
C PRO A 172 -5.88 -3.84 -5.34
N TYR A 173 -5.77 -5.08 -5.81
CA TYR A 173 -6.22 -6.27 -5.07
C TYR A 173 -5.32 -6.62 -3.88
N GLU A 174 -4.07 -6.14 -3.85
CA GLU A 174 -3.18 -6.20 -2.68
C GLU A 174 -3.72 -5.43 -1.46
N PHE A 175 -4.69 -4.53 -1.63
CA PHE A 175 -5.37 -3.83 -0.53
C PHE A 175 -6.66 -4.53 -0.06
N PHE A 176 -7.04 -5.67 -0.66
CA PHE A 176 -8.18 -6.44 -0.20
C PHE A 176 -8.01 -6.85 1.27
N ALA A 177 -9.09 -6.76 2.04
CA ALA A 177 -9.11 -7.18 3.45
C ALA A 177 -8.06 -6.52 4.38
N GLY A 178 -7.68 -5.26 4.06
CA GLY A 178 -6.97 -4.38 4.97
C GLY A 178 -7.72 -4.11 6.29
N ASP A 179 -7.02 -3.54 7.26
CA ASP A 179 -7.53 -3.38 8.63
C ASP A 179 -8.75 -2.45 8.70
N GLY A 180 -9.80 -2.87 9.40
CA GLY A 180 -11.07 -2.14 9.52
C GLY A 180 -11.94 -2.04 8.26
N MET A 181 -11.59 -2.70 7.16
CA MET A 181 -12.38 -2.71 5.92
C MET A 181 -13.53 -3.72 5.98
N LEU A 182 -14.71 -3.40 5.43
CA LEU A 182 -15.81 -4.37 5.25
C LEU A 182 -15.33 -5.62 4.48
N THR A 183 -14.46 -5.43 3.49
CA THR A 183 -13.88 -6.49 2.68
C THR A 183 -13.02 -7.46 3.49
N ARG A 184 -12.57 -7.10 4.69
CA ARG A 184 -11.86 -8.01 5.60
C ARG A 184 -12.78 -9.12 6.09
N LEU A 185 -14.00 -8.76 6.47
CA LEU A 185 -15.01 -9.68 7.01
C LEU A 185 -15.48 -10.72 5.99
N ILE A 186 -15.30 -10.43 4.69
CA ILE A 186 -15.59 -11.32 3.56
C ILE A 186 -14.69 -12.57 3.54
N LEU A 187 -13.45 -12.50 4.04
CA LEU A 187 -12.56 -13.67 4.05
C LEU A 187 -12.90 -14.63 5.19
N LYS A 188 -12.83 -15.93 4.93
CA LYS A 188 -12.92 -16.99 5.96
C LYS A 188 -11.84 -16.84 7.04
N ALA A 189 -10.66 -16.35 6.67
CA ALA A 189 -9.58 -16.07 7.62
C ALA A 189 -9.92 -14.98 8.66
N SER A 190 -10.94 -14.13 8.41
CA SER A 190 -11.30 -13.03 9.33
C SER A 190 -11.85 -13.49 10.67
N ASP A 191 -12.40 -14.70 10.76
CA ASP A 191 -13.01 -15.23 12.01
C ASP A 191 -12.00 -15.41 13.15
N LYS A 192 -10.69 -15.39 12.83
CA LYS A 192 -9.57 -15.50 13.79
C LYS A 192 -8.68 -14.25 13.78
N ALA A 193 -8.99 -13.26 12.94
CA ALA A 193 -8.14 -12.10 12.74
C ALA A 193 -8.55 -10.95 13.68
N PRO A 194 -7.58 -10.14 14.16
CA PRO A 194 -7.91 -8.91 14.88
C PRO A 194 -8.64 -7.93 13.95
N TRP A 195 -9.50 -7.12 14.57
CA TRP A 195 -10.28 -6.05 13.96
C TRP A 195 -9.84 -4.69 14.49
N SER A 196 -10.09 -3.63 13.71
CA SER A 196 -9.85 -2.24 14.07
C SER A 196 -10.99 -1.37 13.56
N ASP A 197 -11.66 -0.63 14.44
CA ASP A 197 -12.87 0.12 14.07
C ASP A 197 -12.60 1.26 13.06
N ASN A 198 -11.35 1.70 12.93
CA ASN A 198 -10.91 2.78 12.03
C ASN A 198 -9.55 2.51 11.35
N GLY A 199 -9.06 1.26 11.39
CA GLY A 199 -7.75 0.86 10.82
C GLY A 199 -6.52 1.39 11.57
N SER A 200 -6.68 2.07 12.70
CA SER A 200 -5.55 2.64 13.47
C SER A 200 -4.68 1.59 14.17
N ALA A 201 -5.20 0.38 14.39
CA ALA A 201 -4.42 -0.72 14.96
C ALA A 201 -3.37 -1.28 13.98
N LYS A 202 -3.50 -0.98 12.67
CA LYS A 202 -2.61 -1.42 11.59
C LYS A 202 -2.35 -2.92 11.57
N ASN A 203 -3.40 -3.70 11.85
CA ASN A 203 -3.31 -5.15 11.75
C ASN A 203 -2.84 -5.56 10.33
N PRO A 204 -2.08 -6.65 10.17
CA PRO A 204 -1.71 -7.15 8.85
C PRO A 204 -2.94 -7.38 7.95
N ALA A 205 -2.78 -7.10 6.66
CA ALA A 205 -3.76 -7.47 5.65
C ALA A 205 -3.96 -8.99 5.65
N LEU A 206 -5.18 -9.43 5.37
CA LEU A 206 -5.44 -10.84 5.11
C LEU A 206 -5.36 -11.06 3.59
N PRO A 207 -4.33 -11.73 3.05
CA PRO A 207 -4.22 -11.90 1.61
C PRO A 207 -5.37 -12.78 1.08
N PRO A 208 -6.07 -12.37 0.02
CA PRO A 208 -7.12 -13.20 -0.58
C PRO A 208 -6.54 -14.40 -1.37
N VAL A 209 -5.26 -14.31 -1.77
CA VAL A 209 -4.45 -15.37 -2.41
C VAL A 209 -3.00 -15.27 -1.90
N GLU A 210 -2.37 -16.41 -1.64
CA GLU A 210 -1.09 -16.50 -0.91
C GLU A 210 0.07 -15.70 -1.54
N LYS A 211 0.14 -15.66 -2.88
CA LYS A 211 1.26 -15.05 -3.63
C LYS A 211 0.81 -13.86 -4.50
N LEU A 212 -0.09 -13.01 -4.00
CA LEU A 212 -0.59 -11.86 -4.78
C LEU A 212 0.54 -10.88 -5.17
N GLY A 213 0.91 -10.85 -6.45
CA GLY A 213 1.83 -9.85 -6.99
C GLY A 213 1.20 -8.46 -7.06
N LYS A 214 1.93 -7.43 -6.60
CA LYS A 214 1.44 -6.05 -6.54
C LYS A 214 1.13 -5.50 -7.93
N GLY A 215 -0.01 -4.82 -8.08
CA GLY A 215 -0.47 -4.19 -9.31
C GLY A 215 -0.89 -5.14 -10.44
N LEU A 216 -1.06 -6.43 -10.18
CA LEU A 216 -1.51 -7.42 -11.19
C LEU A 216 -3.02 -7.50 -11.35
N TYR A 217 -3.76 -7.26 -10.27
CA TYR A 217 -5.21 -7.38 -10.22
C TYR A 217 -5.80 -6.22 -9.45
N PHE A 218 -7.03 -5.87 -9.80
CA PHE A 218 -7.84 -4.85 -9.15
C PHE A 218 -9.17 -5.46 -8.76
N TYR A 219 -9.83 -4.94 -7.74
CA TYR A 219 -11.13 -5.46 -7.31
C TYR A 219 -12.10 -4.35 -6.95
N GLU A 220 -13.38 -4.69 -6.98
CA GLU A 220 -14.43 -4.01 -6.25
C GLU A 220 -15.34 -5.04 -5.56
N VAL A 221 -16.05 -4.60 -4.53
CA VAL A 221 -17.24 -5.26 -4.01
C VAL A 221 -18.42 -4.36 -4.33
N ASP A 222 -19.17 -4.75 -5.35
CA ASP A 222 -20.40 -4.06 -5.78
C ASP A 222 -21.51 -4.38 -4.77
N LEU A 223 -22.05 -3.36 -4.09
CA LEU A 223 -23.05 -3.53 -3.03
C LEU A 223 -24.42 -3.07 -3.53
N ALA A 224 -25.31 -4.02 -3.82
CA ALA A 224 -26.59 -3.74 -4.48
C ALA A 224 -27.47 -2.77 -3.68
N GLY A 225 -28.24 -1.92 -4.38
CA GLY A 225 -29.16 -0.96 -3.76
C GLY A 225 -28.50 0.32 -3.21
N THR A 226 -27.17 0.44 -3.28
CA THR A 226 -26.42 1.64 -2.84
C THR A 226 -26.30 2.74 -3.91
N GLN A 227 -26.75 2.48 -5.13
CA GLN A 227 -26.63 3.38 -6.29
C GLN A 227 -25.18 3.77 -6.65
N GLY A 228 -24.21 2.88 -6.37
CA GLY A 228 -22.80 3.13 -6.65
C GLY A 228 -22.14 4.18 -5.74
N LYS A 229 -22.79 4.60 -4.65
CA LYS A 229 -22.19 5.48 -3.65
C LYS A 229 -20.93 4.87 -3.07
N SER A 230 -19.92 5.69 -2.82
CA SER A 230 -18.64 5.28 -2.24
C SER A 230 -18.30 6.11 -1.00
N ASP A 231 -17.19 5.77 -0.34
CA ASP A 231 -16.56 6.58 0.72
C ASP A 231 -17.56 7.04 1.80
N LYS A 232 -17.65 8.36 2.04
CA LYS A 232 -18.53 8.95 3.06
C LYS A 232 -20.01 8.77 2.73
N GLU A 233 -20.41 8.96 1.48
CA GLU A 233 -21.82 8.85 1.07
C GLU A 233 -22.35 7.43 1.25
N LEU A 234 -21.51 6.43 0.99
CA LEU A 234 -21.83 5.04 1.30
C LEU A 234 -21.92 4.82 2.80
N LEU A 235 -20.95 5.28 3.59
CA LEU A 235 -20.96 5.09 5.04
C LEU A 235 -22.21 5.73 5.68
N ASP A 236 -22.55 6.95 5.29
CA ASP A 236 -23.74 7.66 5.78
C ASP A 236 -25.02 6.89 5.41
N LEU A 237 -25.14 6.38 4.18
CA LEU A 237 -26.27 5.55 3.73
C LEU A 237 -26.40 4.26 4.55
N LEU A 238 -25.30 3.54 4.77
CA LEU A 238 -25.33 2.28 5.53
C LEU A 238 -25.74 2.54 6.99
N LYS A 239 -25.23 3.62 7.62
CA LYS A 239 -25.66 4.03 8.96
C LYS A 239 -27.13 4.45 9.02
N GLN A 240 -27.63 5.15 7.99
CA GLN A 240 -29.03 5.57 7.90
C GLN A 240 -29.97 4.36 7.79
N ASN A 241 -29.61 3.34 6.99
CA ASN A 241 -30.41 2.14 6.80
C ASN A 241 -30.38 1.22 8.04
N GLY A 242 -29.26 1.20 8.79
CA GLY A 242 -29.13 0.41 10.01
C GLY A 242 -29.07 -1.09 9.73
N THR A 243 -29.93 -1.88 10.38
CA THR A 243 -29.99 -3.33 10.12
C THR A 243 -30.61 -3.62 8.76
N GLN A 244 -29.79 -4.03 7.79
CA GLN A 244 -30.21 -4.40 6.43
C GLN A 244 -29.27 -5.46 5.83
N SER A 245 -29.84 -6.42 5.11
CA SER A 245 -29.11 -7.35 4.27
C SER A 245 -28.97 -6.81 2.85
N TYR A 246 -27.75 -6.89 2.30
CA TYR A 246 -27.42 -6.49 0.95
C TYR A 246 -26.90 -7.71 0.17
N LYS A 247 -27.29 -7.83 -1.10
CA LYS A 247 -26.52 -8.63 -2.06
C LYS A 247 -25.24 -7.88 -2.40
N ALA A 248 -24.12 -8.59 -2.44
CA ALA A 248 -22.85 -8.06 -2.88
C ALA A 248 -22.25 -8.96 -3.97
N THR A 249 -21.46 -8.38 -4.87
CA THR A 249 -20.70 -9.12 -5.87
C THR A 249 -19.24 -8.69 -5.81
N ILE A 250 -18.36 -9.61 -5.41
CA ILE A 250 -16.91 -9.44 -5.54
C ILE A 250 -16.61 -9.57 -7.02
N LYS A 251 -15.90 -8.60 -7.59
CA LYS A 251 -15.37 -8.65 -8.96
C LYS A 251 -13.89 -8.37 -8.92
N VAL A 252 -13.09 -9.22 -9.57
CA VAL A 252 -11.64 -9.05 -9.70
C VAL A 252 -11.30 -8.95 -11.17
N TYR A 253 -10.53 -7.93 -11.53
CA TYR A 253 -10.13 -7.56 -12.87
C TYR A 253 -8.62 -7.71 -13.05
N GLY A 254 -8.17 -8.05 -14.25
CA GLY A 254 -6.75 -7.98 -14.59
C GLY A 254 -6.24 -6.54 -14.68
N ALA A 255 -4.92 -6.36 -14.70
CA ALA A 255 -4.29 -5.06 -14.90
C ALA A 255 -3.89 -4.80 -16.37
N LYS A 256 -4.05 -3.55 -16.80
CA LYS A 256 -3.52 -3.00 -18.06
C LYS A 256 -2.95 -1.62 -17.82
N ASP A 257 -1.73 -1.38 -18.29
CA ASP A 257 -1.01 -0.10 -18.13
C ASP A 257 -0.96 0.44 -16.68
N GLY A 258 -0.85 -0.48 -15.71
CA GLY A 258 -0.82 -0.17 -14.27
C GLY A 258 -2.17 0.22 -13.66
N LYS A 259 -3.29 0.01 -14.37
CA LYS A 259 -4.67 0.28 -13.91
C LYS A 259 -5.55 -0.96 -14.11
N ALA A 260 -6.75 -0.93 -13.54
CA ALA A 260 -7.75 -1.97 -13.76
C ALA A 260 -8.19 -2.03 -15.24
N ASP A 261 -8.18 -3.22 -15.82
CA ASP A 261 -8.82 -3.49 -17.11
C ASP A 261 -10.23 -4.04 -16.87
N LEU A 262 -11.21 -3.14 -16.89
CA LEU A 262 -12.63 -3.50 -16.65
C LEU A 262 -13.21 -4.40 -17.76
N SER A 263 -12.51 -4.59 -18.88
CA SER A 263 -12.90 -5.58 -19.91
C SER A 263 -12.39 -6.99 -19.61
N ASN A 264 -11.41 -7.12 -18.71
CA ASN A 264 -10.79 -8.37 -18.30
C ASN A 264 -11.26 -8.78 -16.89
N LEU A 265 -12.54 -9.19 -16.78
CA LEU A 265 -13.09 -9.77 -15.55
C LEU A 265 -12.49 -11.17 -15.33
N VAL A 266 -11.63 -11.27 -14.32
CA VAL A 266 -10.90 -12.50 -13.97
C VAL A 266 -11.73 -13.40 -13.07
N ALA A 267 -12.38 -12.85 -12.05
CA ALA A 267 -13.19 -13.61 -11.10
C ALA A 267 -14.42 -12.81 -10.66
N SER A 268 -15.52 -13.52 -10.39
CA SER A 268 -16.75 -12.96 -9.84
C SER A 268 -17.39 -13.93 -8.85
N LYS A 269 -17.93 -13.42 -7.74
CA LYS A 269 -18.69 -14.21 -6.77
C LYS A 269 -19.74 -13.35 -6.05
N GLU A 270 -20.97 -13.83 -6.01
CA GLU A 270 -22.03 -13.25 -5.19
C GLU A 270 -21.93 -13.70 -3.72
N LEU A 271 -22.29 -12.82 -2.80
CA LEU A 271 -22.45 -13.11 -1.38
C LEU A 271 -23.54 -12.23 -0.75
N THR A 272 -23.94 -12.57 0.47
CA THR A 272 -24.84 -11.73 1.28
C THR A 272 -24.06 -11.01 2.37
N VAL A 273 -24.24 -9.69 2.49
CA VAL A 273 -23.71 -8.87 3.59
C VAL A 273 -24.88 -8.45 4.48
N ASN A 274 -24.95 -9.02 5.68
CA ASN A 274 -25.91 -8.64 6.72
C ASN A 274 -25.26 -7.54 7.57
N LEU A 275 -25.65 -6.28 7.35
CA LEU A 275 -25.33 -5.23 8.30
C LEU A 275 -26.29 -5.30 9.47
N ASN A 276 -25.75 -5.43 10.67
CA ASN A 276 -26.49 -5.10 11.89
C ASN A 276 -26.23 -3.62 12.17
N GLY A 277 -27.26 -2.88 12.59
CA GLY A 277 -27.12 -1.48 12.97
C GLY A 277 -27.97 -1.13 14.18
N TYR A 278 -27.48 -0.22 15.02
CA TYR A 278 -28.32 0.37 16.06
C TYR A 278 -29.34 1.30 15.38
N LYS A 279 -30.59 0.86 15.28
CA LYS A 279 -31.67 1.74 14.80
C LYS A 279 -31.75 2.97 15.69
N SER A 280 -31.83 4.16 15.08
CA SER A 280 -32.07 5.40 15.79
C SER A 280 -33.35 5.29 16.63
N LEU A 281 -33.26 5.70 17.90
CA LEU A 281 -34.39 5.72 18.84
C LEU A 281 -35.56 6.60 18.39
N ASN A 282 -35.38 7.43 17.35
CA ASN A 282 -36.43 8.25 16.76
C ASN A 282 -37.64 7.42 16.27
N ASP A 283 -37.41 6.21 15.75
CA ASP A 283 -38.49 5.29 15.32
C ASP A 283 -39.23 4.61 16.48
N MET A 284 -38.62 4.55 17.68
CA MET A 284 -39.31 4.09 18.88
C MET A 284 -40.15 5.22 19.50
N LYS A 285 -39.70 6.47 19.36
CA LYS A 285 -40.42 7.64 19.87
C LYS A 285 -41.67 7.99 19.07
N SER A 286 -41.71 7.67 17.76
CA SER A 286 -42.89 7.82 16.90
C SER A 286 -43.96 6.73 17.07
N LYS A 287 -43.65 5.65 17.82
CA LYS A 287 -44.56 4.52 18.07
C LYS A 287 -45.03 4.38 19.53
N MET A 288 -44.60 5.25 20.43
CA MET A 288 -45.28 5.39 21.72
C MET A 288 -46.61 6.13 21.52
N PRO A 289 -47.76 5.55 21.89
CA PRO A 289 -49.00 6.31 21.90
C PRO A 289 -48.84 7.48 22.87
N ALA A 290 -49.26 8.67 22.45
CA ALA A 290 -49.33 9.82 23.34
C ALA A 290 -50.39 9.53 24.41
N VAL A 291 -49.96 9.05 25.57
CA VAL A 291 -50.82 8.93 26.74
C VAL A 291 -51.24 10.35 27.11
N SER A 292 -52.52 10.64 26.92
CA SER A 292 -53.12 11.94 27.19
C SER A 292 -52.83 12.36 28.63
N GLN A 293 -51.91 13.31 28.81
CA GLN A 293 -51.81 14.07 30.04
C GLN A 293 -52.95 15.09 30.07
N ASP A 294 -54.14 14.60 30.38
CA ASP A 294 -55.24 15.44 30.80
C ASP A 294 -55.97 14.80 31.97
N LYS A 295 -56.37 15.64 32.93
CA LYS A 295 -57.20 15.32 34.09
C LYS A 295 -56.58 14.42 35.19
N MET A 296 -55.94 15.05 36.17
CA MET A 296 -56.41 15.04 37.57
C MET A 296 -55.78 16.18 38.39
N MET A 297 -56.46 16.60 39.45
CA MET A 297 -56.42 18.00 39.93
C MET A 297 -55.39 18.29 41.04
N SER A 298 -55.11 19.59 41.16
CA SER A 298 -54.68 20.29 42.38
C SER A 298 -55.33 19.74 43.66
N ASN A 299 -54.52 19.65 44.73
CA ASN A 299 -54.98 19.87 46.10
C ASN A 299 -53.96 20.72 46.87
N LYS A 300 -54.47 21.53 47.81
CA LYS A 300 -53.75 22.51 48.63
C LYS A 300 -54.21 22.36 50.08
N GLU A 301 -53.49 23.00 51.02
CA GLU A 301 -53.78 23.08 52.49
C GLU A 301 -53.32 21.84 53.31
N GLN A 302 -52.30 21.97 54.18
CA GLN A 302 -52.30 22.44 55.60
C GLN A 302 -52.64 21.30 56.60
N ASP A 303 -52.06 21.12 57.80
CA ASP A 303 -51.10 21.89 58.64
C ASP A 303 -50.44 20.96 59.73
N LYS A 304 -49.36 21.41 60.39
CA LYS A 304 -48.68 20.87 61.61
C LYS A 304 -47.98 19.49 61.52
N THR A 305 -46.85 19.22 62.20
CA THR A 305 -46.24 19.85 63.40
C THR A 305 -44.70 19.94 63.33
N MET A 306 -44.07 20.63 64.30
CA MET A 306 -42.70 21.17 64.28
C MET A 306 -41.58 20.21 64.73
N ASN A 307 -40.33 20.49 64.31
CA ASN A 307 -39.25 20.77 65.27
C ASN A 307 -38.18 21.72 64.67
N ALA A 308 -37.57 22.55 65.54
CA ALA A 308 -36.44 23.44 65.25
C ALA A 308 -35.12 22.63 65.17
N SER A 309 -34.01 23.10 64.57
CA SER A 309 -33.33 24.38 64.84
C SER A 309 -32.45 24.91 63.70
N GLN A 310 -32.39 26.24 63.61
CA GLN A 310 -31.39 27.10 62.92
C GLN A 310 -30.77 28.04 64.01
N PRO A 311 -29.93 29.08 63.72
CA PRO A 311 -29.27 29.57 62.49
C PRO A 311 -27.72 29.62 62.67
N MET A 312 -26.84 30.37 61.97
CA MET A 312 -26.83 31.33 60.83
C MET A 312 -25.40 31.22 60.18
N VAL A 313 -24.98 31.77 59.03
CA VAL A 313 -24.66 33.17 58.57
C VAL A 313 -24.17 32.98 57.11
N THR A 314 -24.83 33.45 56.04
CA THR A 314 -24.50 34.62 55.17
C THR A 314 -22.99 34.86 54.84
N SER A 315 -22.52 35.42 53.72
CA SER A 315 -23.11 36.20 52.62
C SER A 315 -22.20 36.26 51.36
N SER A 316 -22.78 36.42 50.14
CA SER A 316 -22.30 37.20 48.96
C SER A 316 -20.87 36.96 48.37
N LYS A 317 -20.57 37.06 47.05
CA LYS A 317 -20.86 38.17 46.11
C LYS A 317 -20.23 37.89 44.72
N MET A 318 -20.89 38.25 43.61
CA MET A 318 -20.23 38.56 42.30
C MET A 318 -19.97 40.06 42.17
N PRO A 319 -18.96 40.49 41.40
CA PRO A 319 -19.16 41.04 40.04
C PRO A 319 -18.00 40.67 39.07
N ASP A 320 -17.89 41.12 37.81
CA ASP A 320 -18.82 41.43 36.70
C ASP A 320 -17.97 41.75 35.45
N GLU A 321 -18.58 41.77 34.26
CA GLU A 321 -18.20 42.40 32.98
C GLU A 321 -16.75 42.42 32.42
N GLY A 322 -16.65 42.17 31.11
CA GLY A 322 -15.40 42.23 30.33
C GLY A 322 -15.59 42.10 28.81
N LYS A 323 -16.55 42.83 28.25
CA LYS A 323 -16.97 42.73 26.83
C LYS A 323 -16.20 43.74 25.96
N MET A 324 -15.61 43.32 24.84
CA MET A 324 -15.32 44.21 23.70
C MET A 324 -15.41 43.46 22.37
N ALA A 325 -15.78 44.19 21.31
CA ALA A 325 -16.39 43.62 20.12
C ALA A 325 -15.62 43.86 18.80
N SER A 326 -15.99 43.03 17.83
CA SER A 326 -15.60 43.02 16.41
C SER A 326 -15.55 44.39 15.70
N THR A 327 -14.66 44.50 14.71
CA THR A 327 -14.84 45.39 13.54
C THR A 327 -14.61 44.63 12.23
N ASN A 328 -15.66 44.56 11.40
CA ASN A 328 -15.58 44.06 10.02
C ASN A 328 -14.86 45.03 9.08
N LYS A 329 -14.18 44.50 8.06
CA LYS A 329 -14.21 45.07 6.69
C LYS A 329 -14.20 43.96 5.63
N VAL A 330 -14.96 44.19 4.56
CA VAL A 330 -15.17 43.28 3.43
C VAL A 330 -14.33 43.73 2.22
N SER A 331 -13.76 42.79 1.47
CA SER A 331 -13.42 42.91 0.04
C SER A 331 -13.26 41.51 -0.58
N SER A 332 -13.95 41.27 -1.69
CA SER A 332 -14.02 39.98 -2.43
C SER A 332 -13.08 40.02 -3.67
N PRO A 333 -13.11 39.06 -4.61
CA PRO A 333 -12.89 37.60 -4.46
C PRO A 333 -11.85 37.06 -5.47
N MET A 334 -11.00 36.07 -5.12
CA MET A 334 -10.26 35.28 -6.12
C MET A 334 -9.99 33.84 -5.67
N MET A 335 -9.88 32.94 -6.66
CA MET A 335 -9.57 31.50 -6.57
C MET A 335 -10.61 30.60 -5.87
N ALA A 336 -11.73 30.40 -6.57
CA ALA A 336 -12.56 29.22 -6.42
C ALA A 336 -12.20 28.15 -7.48
N ASP A 337 -10.99 27.59 -7.44
CA ASP A 337 -10.68 26.31 -8.12
C ASP A 337 -9.37 25.67 -7.58
N GLN A 338 -9.46 24.89 -6.49
CA GLN A 338 -8.50 23.84 -6.07
C GLN A 338 -8.92 23.18 -4.74
N MET A 339 -10.05 22.46 -4.75
CA MET A 339 -10.39 21.49 -3.70
C MET A 339 -10.94 20.19 -4.32
N LYS A 340 -10.11 19.55 -5.13
CA LYS A 340 -10.16 18.10 -5.39
C LYS A 340 -8.79 17.52 -5.09
N ASP A 341 -8.78 16.24 -4.74
CA ASP A 341 -7.59 15.41 -4.52
C ASP A 341 -6.75 15.70 -3.26
N GLN A 342 -7.41 15.66 -2.10
CA GLN A 342 -6.86 14.93 -0.96
C GLN A 342 -7.73 13.69 -0.68
N LYS A 343 -7.58 12.66 -1.52
CA LYS A 343 -7.99 11.30 -1.13
C LYS A 343 -7.15 10.91 0.09
N GLY A 344 -7.78 10.78 1.24
CA GLY A 344 -7.12 10.24 2.43
C GLY A 344 -6.51 8.89 2.09
N MET A 345 -5.20 8.76 2.24
CA MET A 345 -4.52 7.48 2.02
C MET A 345 -5.18 6.42 2.90
N LEU A 346 -5.58 5.30 2.30
CA LEU A 346 -6.01 4.12 3.06
C LEU A 346 -4.94 3.80 4.10
N PRO A 347 -5.30 3.46 5.35
CA PRO A 347 -4.31 3.20 6.38
C PRO A 347 -3.38 2.09 5.91
N TYR A 348 -2.12 2.47 5.66
CA TYR A 348 -1.09 1.57 5.16
C TYR A 348 -1.04 0.36 6.10
N THR A 349 -1.27 -0.82 5.53
CA THR A 349 -1.20 -2.08 6.25
C THR A 349 0.20 -2.26 6.82
N GLY A 350 0.32 -2.99 7.92
CA GLY A 350 1.57 -3.18 8.66
C GLY A 350 2.64 -4.01 7.94
N GLU A 351 2.91 -3.76 6.66
CA GLU A 351 4.23 -4.06 6.10
C GLU A 351 5.25 -3.31 6.95
N ALA A 352 6.24 -4.02 7.48
CA ALA A 352 7.30 -3.41 8.27
C ALA A 352 7.96 -2.32 7.42
N GLN A 353 7.91 -1.06 7.88
CA GLN A 353 8.57 0.03 7.20
C GLN A 353 10.08 -0.17 7.29
N THR A 354 10.66 -0.87 6.30
CA THR A 354 12.10 -0.84 6.05
C THR A 354 12.46 0.60 5.74
N SER A 355 13.04 1.24 6.75
CA SER A 355 13.51 2.62 6.83
C SER A 355 13.58 3.36 5.49
N MET A 356 12.76 4.40 5.33
CA MET A 356 12.94 5.42 4.31
C MET A 356 14.26 6.17 4.59
N ALA A 357 15.36 5.60 4.10
CA ALA A 357 16.68 6.22 4.14
C ALA A 357 16.72 7.40 3.15
N THR A 358 16.39 8.57 3.70
CA THR A 358 16.47 9.89 3.10
C THR A 358 17.82 10.13 2.41
N LEU A 359 17.78 10.70 1.20
CA LEU A 359 18.87 11.37 0.46
C LEU A 359 20.28 10.74 0.50
N GLY A 360 20.65 10.09 -0.61
CA GLY A 360 22.03 9.90 -1.03
C GLY A 360 22.11 9.89 -2.56
N PHE A 361 22.84 10.85 -3.14
CA PHE A 361 23.23 10.80 -4.55
C PHE A 361 24.14 9.59 -4.79
N PHE A 362 24.20 9.06 -6.02
CA PHE A 362 25.31 8.19 -6.45
C PHE A 362 26.58 9.05 -6.64
N GLY A 363 27.07 9.62 -5.54
CA GLY A 363 28.32 10.37 -5.48
C GLY A 363 29.50 9.42 -5.40
N LEU A 364 29.73 8.62 -6.45
CA LEU A 364 30.97 7.87 -6.61
C LEU A 364 32.11 8.86 -6.90
N ALA A 365 32.66 9.43 -5.83
CA ALA A 365 33.90 10.19 -5.86
C ALA A 365 35.07 9.21 -6.10
N LEU A 366 35.20 8.74 -7.34
CA LEU A 366 36.38 7.99 -7.79
C LEU A 366 37.58 8.93 -7.78
N ALA A 367 38.30 8.94 -6.66
CA ALA A 367 39.58 9.63 -6.54
C ALA A 367 40.55 9.02 -7.55
N GLY A 368 40.85 9.77 -8.61
CA GLY A 368 41.78 9.35 -9.66
C GLY A 368 43.21 9.29 -9.14
N LEU A 369 43.60 8.16 -8.56
CA LEU A 369 45.00 7.84 -8.29
C LEU A 369 45.69 7.53 -9.63
N LEU A 370 46.16 8.59 -10.26
CA LEU A 370 47.10 8.52 -11.38
C LEU A 370 48.33 7.75 -10.94
N GLY A 371 48.49 6.53 -11.47
CA GLY A 371 49.67 5.68 -11.30
C GLY A 371 50.89 6.27 -12.01
N GLY A 372 51.44 7.35 -11.45
CA GLY A 372 52.69 7.95 -11.89
C GLY A 372 53.90 7.20 -11.32
N LEU A 373 54.36 6.15 -11.99
CA LEU A 373 55.68 5.55 -11.78
C LEU A 373 56.14 4.89 -13.08
N GLY A 374 56.95 5.61 -13.86
CA GLY A 374 57.50 5.10 -15.11
C GLY A 374 58.75 4.26 -14.89
N LEU A 375 58.97 3.29 -15.78
CA LEU A 375 60.28 2.70 -16.04
C LEU A 375 60.55 2.74 -17.55
N LYS A 376 61.72 3.27 -17.93
CA LYS A 376 62.18 3.40 -19.31
C LYS A 376 62.89 2.12 -19.79
N ALA A 377 62.89 1.96 -21.11
CA ALA A 377 63.82 1.15 -21.91
C ALA A 377 63.73 -0.38 -21.71
N LYS A 378 63.63 -1.18 -22.77
CA LYS A 378 64.54 -1.16 -23.94
C LYS A 378 63.80 -1.18 -25.28
N LYS A 379 64.41 -0.52 -26.26
CA LYS A 379 64.14 -0.74 -27.68
C LYS A 379 65.19 -1.74 -28.14
N GLU A 380 64.77 -2.93 -28.56
CA GLU A 380 65.67 -3.85 -29.27
C GLU A 380 65.24 -3.92 -30.73
N GLU A 381 66.26 -3.74 -31.55
CA GLU A 381 66.30 -3.69 -33.00
C GLU A 381 66.37 -5.13 -33.53
N ASN A 382 65.74 -5.41 -34.67
CA ASN A 382 65.99 -6.61 -35.45
C ASN A 382 65.87 -6.23 -36.93
N ASP A 383 66.88 -6.65 -37.70
CA ASP A 383 66.99 -6.53 -39.16
C ASP A 383 65.92 -7.38 -39.90
#